data_AF-A0A1I5Q1F2-F1
#
_entry.id   AF-A0A1I5Q1F2-F1
#
_cell.length_a   1.000
_cell.length_b   1.000
_cell.length_c   1.000
_cell.angle_alpha   90.00
_cell.angle_beta   90.00
_cell.angle_gamma   90.00
#
_symmetry.space_group_name_H-M   'P 1'
#
loop_
_entity.id
_entity.type
_entity.pdbx_description
1 polymer ?
#
loop_
_entity_poly.entity_id
_entity_poly.type
_entity_poly.pdbx_seq_one_letter_code
_entity_poly.pdbx_strand_id
1 'polypeptide(L)'
;MADDRKARYRDISDGLLRQRRNLLLISLMLPLFFISGADIQNINILGTVITIKNPEAIRFSLVALFLYFLWRYLQYYLEETYVKDMHRRIHEYLYTWENRYLSRKARQMAGFLKSDFVRVCFADPRYSWSGRYVAIPENRDKVVFPFRRKCEFYIYPANDREGHKEEQIKKFHSDMAQAESAGWIALRTSDDSSHPPSFYRNYLTYSIIRFNIMRLVGGCRYMLSESYFTDYQLPFIIAIASALITTYAVFI
;
A
#
# COMPACT_ATOMS: atom_id res chain seq x y z
N MET A 1 18.94 -12.55 2.06
CA MET A 1 18.13 -13.04 0.93
C MET A 1 16.92 -13.72 1.51
N ALA A 2 15.78 -13.03 1.52
CA ALA A 2 14.52 -13.61 1.97
C ALA A 2 14.07 -14.60 0.91
N ASP A 3 13.82 -15.84 1.34
CA ASP A 3 13.26 -16.92 0.55
C ASP A 3 12.01 -16.39 -0.17
N ASP A 4 12.13 -16.21 -1.48
CA ASP A 4 11.11 -15.66 -2.38
C ASP A 4 10.07 -16.77 -2.65
N ARG A 5 9.50 -17.31 -1.56
CA ARG A 5 8.37 -18.23 -1.64
C ARG A 5 7.25 -17.45 -2.29
N LYS A 6 7.04 -17.71 -3.58
CA LYS A 6 5.91 -17.23 -4.37
C LYS A 6 4.67 -17.24 -3.47
N ALA A 7 3.89 -16.15 -3.53
CA ALA A 7 2.62 -15.94 -2.84
C ALA A 7 1.69 -17.19 -2.79
N ARG A 8 1.82 -18.05 -3.81
CA ARG A 8 1.06 -19.27 -4.07
C ARG A 8 1.21 -20.39 -3.02
N TYR A 9 2.18 -20.33 -2.10
CA TYR A 9 2.32 -21.29 -0.98
C TYR A 9 1.70 -20.81 0.34
N ARG A 10 0.89 -19.73 0.33
CA ARG A 10 0.14 -19.30 1.52
C ARG A 10 -1.13 -20.14 1.63
N ASP A 11 -1.17 -21.01 2.63
CA ASP A 11 -2.38 -21.74 2.99
C ASP A 11 -3.35 -20.78 3.68
N ILE A 12 -4.34 -20.30 2.91
CA ILE A 12 -5.49 -19.57 3.46
C ILE A 12 -6.19 -20.49 4.45
N SER A 13 -6.61 -19.96 5.60
CA SER A 13 -7.35 -20.77 6.57
C SER A 13 -8.55 -21.47 5.91
N ASP A 14 -8.73 -22.76 6.21
CA ASP A 14 -9.86 -23.55 5.67
C ASP A 14 -11.22 -22.92 6.01
N GLY A 15 -11.29 -22.24 7.17
CA GLY A 15 -12.44 -21.46 7.60
C GLY A 15 -12.76 -20.33 6.62
N LEU A 16 -11.77 -19.51 6.26
CA LEU A 16 -11.95 -18.41 5.33
C LEU A 16 -12.28 -18.91 3.92
N LEU A 17 -11.66 -19.99 3.44
CA LEU A 17 -11.99 -20.60 2.14
C LEU A 17 -13.44 -21.09 2.07
N ARG A 18 -13.99 -21.63 3.16
CA ARG A 18 -15.40 -22.03 3.23
C ARG A 18 -16.32 -20.83 3.17
N GLN A 19 -16.05 -19.79 3.96
CA GLN A 19 -16.88 -18.58 3.96
C GLN A 19 -16.80 -17.81 2.65
N ARG A 20 -15.64 -17.78 1.99
CA ARG A 20 -15.47 -17.24 0.63
C ARG A 20 -16.42 -17.91 -0.35
N ARG A 21 -16.43 -19.25 -0.40
CA ARG A 21 -17.31 -20.01 -1.31
C ARG A 21 -18.79 -19.75 -1.02
N ASN A 22 -19.18 -19.76 0.25
CA ASN A 22 -20.56 -19.50 0.65
C ASN A 22 -21.00 -18.09 0.25
N LEU A 23 -20.16 -17.08 0.52
CA LEU A 23 -20.44 -15.69 0.17
C LEU A 23 -20.54 -15.51 -1.35
N LEU A 24 -19.62 -16.10 -2.13
CA LEU A 24 -19.68 -16.03 -3.59
C LEU A 24 -20.95 -16.67 -4.16
N LEU A 25 -21.33 -17.84 -3.63
CA LEU A 25 -22.53 -18.55 -4.06
C LEU A 25 -23.80 -17.73 -3.77
N ILE A 26 -23.96 -17.26 -2.52
CA ILE A 26 -25.14 -16.48 -2.15
C ILE A 26 -25.17 -15.12 -2.87
N SER A 27 -24.02 -14.49 -3.10
CA SER A 27 -23.91 -13.25 -3.87
C SER A 27 -24.31 -13.44 -5.34
N LEU A 28 -24.09 -14.61 -5.92
CA LEU A 28 -24.56 -14.92 -7.27
C LEU A 28 -26.07 -15.23 -7.28
N MET A 29 -26.56 -15.99 -6.30
CA MET A 29 -27.97 -16.39 -6.23
C MET A 29 -28.91 -15.22 -5.93
N LEU A 30 -28.49 -14.27 -5.09
CA LEU A 30 -29.31 -13.14 -4.68
C LEU A 30 -29.88 -12.33 -5.87
N PRO A 31 -29.08 -11.75 -6.77
CA PRO A 31 -29.60 -10.97 -7.88
C PRO A 31 -30.35 -11.84 -8.88
N LEU A 32 -29.94 -13.10 -9.11
CA LEU A 32 -30.67 -14.03 -9.99
C LEU A 32 -32.10 -14.24 -9.51
N PHE A 33 -32.30 -14.41 -8.20
CA PHE A 33 -33.62 -14.60 -7.63
C PHE A 33 -34.53 -13.38 -7.85
N PHE A 34 -34.02 -12.17 -7.57
CA PHE A 34 -34.80 -10.94 -7.72
C PHE A 34 -35.05 -10.56 -9.19
N ILE A 35 -34.06 -10.72 -10.07
CA ILE A 35 -34.21 -10.42 -11.51
C ILE A 35 -35.16 -11.42 -12.19
N SER A 36 -35.10 -12.70 -11.81
CA SER A 36 -35.93 -13.72 -12.45
C SER A 36 -37.43 -13.53 -12.23
N GLY A 37 -37.83 -12.78 -11.21
CA GLY A 37 -39.22 -12.69 -10.79
C GLY A 37 -39.85 -14.05 -10.46
N ALA A 38 -39.04 -15.07 -10.17
CA ALA A 38 -39.52 -16.43 -9.99
C ALA A 38 -40.43 -16.55 -8.76
N ASP A 39 -41.72 -16.73 -9.00
CA ASP A 39 -42.67 -17.14 -7.97
C ASP A 39 -42.49 -18.63 -7.67
N ILE A 40 -41.68 -18.93 -6.66
CA ILE A 40 -41.51 -20.29 -6.16
C ILE A 40 -42.78 -20.68 -5.41
N GLN A 41 -43.72 -21.32 -6.12
CA GLN A 41 -44.96 -21.83 -5.52
C GLN A 41 -44.73 -23.16 -4.77
N ASN A 42 -43.86 -24.02 -5.31
CA ASN A 42 -43.60 -25.35 -4.78
C ASN A 42 -42.09 -25.62 -4.74
N ILE A 43 -41.56 -26.01 -3.57
CA ILE A 43 -40.21 -26.55 -3.45
C ILE A 43 -40.33 -28.03 -3.13
N ASN A 44 -39.67 -28.88 -3.93
CA ASN A 44 -39.54 -30.29 -3.63
C ASN A 44 -38.21 -30.52 -2.90
N ILE A 45 -38.27 -30.72 -1.59
CA ILE A 45 -37.11 -31.07 -0.77
C ILE A 45 -37.28 -32.53 -0.35
N LEU A 46 -36.37 -33.39 -0.82
CA LEU A 46 -36.33 -34.81 -0.43
C LEU A 46 -37.67 -35.56 -0.64
N GLY A 47 -38.39 -35.25 -1.72
CA GLY A 47 -39.69 -35.86 -2.04
C GLY A 47 -40.87 -35.24 -1.32
N THR A 48 -40.65 -34.27 -0.43
CA THR A 48 -41.71 -33.49 0.21
C THR A 48 -41.95 -32.22 -0.58
N VAL A 49 -43.17 -32.06 -1.12
CA VAL A 49 -43.60 -30.83 -1.78
C VAL A 49 -44.10 -29.85 -0.72
N ILE A 50 -43.33 -28.80 -0.47
CA ILE A 50 -43.71 -27.72 0.45
C ILE A 50 -44.33 -26.59 -0.39
N THR A 51 -45.61 -26.31 -0.14
CA THR A 51 -46.32 -25.16 -0.71
C THR A 51 -46.02 -23.93 0.14
N ILE A 52 -45.42 -22.91 -0.47
CA ILE A 52 -45.04 -21.69 0.25
C ILE A 52 -46.18 -20.69 0.14
N LYS A 53 -46.82 -20.39 1.28
CA LYS A 53 -47.94 -19.44 1.34
C LYS A 53 -47.51 -17.98 1.15
N ASN A 54 -46.26 -17.64 1.45
CA ASN A 54 -45.76 -16.27 1.38
C ASN A 54 -44.38 -16.25 0.68
N PRO A 55 -44.31 -15.96 -0.64
CA PRO A 55 -43.05 -15.92 -1.38
C PRO A 55 -42.12 -14.79 -0.91
N GLU A 56 -42.66 -13.71 -0.32
CA GLU A 56 -41.86 -12.63 0.25
C GLU A 56 -40.97 -13.13 1.39
N ALA A 57 -41.42 -14.12 2.17
CA ALA A 57 -40.62 -14.70 3.23
C ALA A 57 -39.32 -15.34 2.69
N ILE A 58 -39.34 -15.88 1.46
CA ILE A 58 -38.15 -16.45 0.81
C ILE A 58 -37.18 -15.31 0.44
N ARG A 59 -37.68 -14.21 -0.12
CA ARG A 59 -36.86 -13.03 -0.47
C ARG A 59 -36.16 -12.47 0.77
N PHE A 60 -36.89 -12.28 1.86
CA PHE A 60 -36.31 -11.84 3.13
C PHE A 60 -35.29 -12.83 3.70
N SER A 61 -35.58 -14.14 3.63
CA SER A 61 -34.65 -15.18 4.10
C SER A 61 -33.35 -15.20 3.29
N LEU A 62 -33.43 -14.98 1.98
CA LEU A 62 -32.27 -14.92 1.09
C LEU A 62 -31.38 -13.71 1.42
N VAL A 63 -31.98 -12.54 1.64
CA VAL A 63 -31.26 -11.34 2.09
C VAL A 63 -30.64 -11.55 3.47
N ALA A 64 -31.36 -12.16 4.41
CA ALA A 64 -30.84 -12.47 5.74
C ALA A 64 -29.65 -13.45 5.68
N LEU A 65 -29.72 -14.48 4.84
CA LEU A 65 -28.61 -15.41 4.58
C LEU A 65 -27.40 -14.71 3.95
N PHE A 66 -27.64 -13.82 2.97
CA PHE A 66 -26.59 -13.01 2.38
C PHE A 66 -25.88 -12.16 3.42
N LEU A 67 -26.63 -11.42 4.25
CA LEU A 67 -26.08 -10.59 5.33
C LEU A 67 -25.31 -11.43 6.35
N TYR A 68 -25.83 -12.60 6.71
CA TYR A 68 -25.16 -13.54 7.60
C TYR A 68 -23.81 -14.00 7.04
N PHE A 69 -23.74 -14.43 5.78
CA PHE A 69 -22.49 -14.86 5.16
C PHE A 69 -21.51 -13.71 4.93
N LEU A 70 -22.01 -12.50 4.63
CA LEU A 70 -21.19 -11.30 4.52
C LEU A 70 -20.55 -10.97 5.87
N TRP A 71 -21.34 -10.95 6.94
CA TRP A 71 -20.86 -10.73 8.31
C TRP A 71 -19.85 -11.80 8.72
N ARG A 72 -20.15 -13.08 8.47
CA ARG A 72 -19.26 -14.18 8.84
C ARG A 72 -17.95 -14.10 8.07
N TYR A 73 -17.98 -13.80 6.78
CA TYR A 73 -16.78 -13.60 5.98
C TYR A 73 -15.94 -12.42 6.52
N LEU A 74 -16.57 -11.31 6.90
CA LEU A 74 -15.88 -10.17 7.50
C LEU A 74 -15.18 -10.54 8.81
N GLN A 75 -15.83 -11.34 9.67
CA GLN A 75 -15.22 -11.80 10.90
C GLN A 75 -13.94 -12.62 10.64
N TYR A 76 -14.01 -13.63 9.77
CA TYR A 76 -12.82 -14.44 9.44
C TYR A 76 -11.73 -13.60 8.75
N TYR A 77 -12.13 -12.65 7.91
CA TYR A 77 -11.19 -11.73 7.25
C TYR A 77 -10.38 -10.90 8.27
N LEU A 78 -11.01 -10.46 9.36
CA LEU A 78 -10.35 -9.70 10.43
C LEU A 78 -9.48 -10.57 11.34
N GLU A 79 -9.86 -11.84 11.54
CA GLU A 79 -9.10 -12.82 12.33
C GLU A 79 -7.86 -13.36 11.58
N GLU A 80 -7.85 -13.31 10.25
CA GLU A 80 -6.77 -13.87 9.43
C GLU A 80 -5.45 -13.09 9.62
N THR A 81 -4.42 -13.80 10.12
CA THR A 81 -3.08 -13.24 10.34
C THR A 81 -2.42 -12.77 9.04
N TYR A 82 -2.66 -13.48 7.93
CA TYR A 82 -2.13 -13.14 6.61
C TYR A 82 -2.62 -11.81 6.07
N VAL A 83 -3.81 -11.34 6.49
CA VAL A 83 -4.30 -10.01 6.11
C VAL A 83 -3.43 -8.93 6.74
N LYS A 84 -2.99 -9.09 7.99
CA LYS A 84 -2.07 -8.14 8.63
C LYS A 84 -0.71 -8.15 7.93
N ASP A 85 -0.21 -9.33 7.58
CA ASP A 85 1.03 -9.47 6.82
C ASP A 85 0.93 -8.88 5.40
N MET A 86 -0.22 -9.01 4.74
CA MET A 86 -0.49 -8.37 3.44
C MET A 86 -0.36 -6.85 3.56
N HIS A 87 -1.02 -6.24 4.55
CA HIS A 87 -0.93 -4.79 4.76
C HIS A 87 0.51 -4.35 5.05
N ARG A 88 1.24 -5.09 5.87
CA ARG A 88 2.65 -4.84 6.15
C ARG A 88 3.50 -4.89 4.88
N ARG A 89 3.37 -5.94 4.06
CA ARG A 89 4.12 -6.10 2.80
C ARG A 89 3.75 -5.04 1.76
N ILE A 90 2.47 -4.68 1.64
CA ILE A 90 2.03 -3.56 0.81
C ILE A 90 2.70 -2.28 1.27
N HIS A 91 2.75 -2.04 2.59
CA HIS A 91 3.37 -0.85 3.15
C HIS A 91 4.89 -0.82 2.86
N GLU A 92 5.60 -1.93 3.04
CA GLU A 92 7.01 -2.07 2.68
C GLU A 92 7.25 -1.84 1.17
N TYR A 93 6.41 -2.42 0.32
CA TYR A 93 6.47 -2.20 -1.13
C TYR A 93 6.27 -0.73 -1.50
N LEU A 94 5.22 -0.10 -0.97
CA LEU A 94 4.94 1.32 -1.19
C LEU A 94 6.08 2.21 -0.69
N TYR A 95 6.58 1.94 0.52
CA TYR A 95 7.72 2.63 1.11
C TYR A 95 8.94 2.58 0.18
N THR A 96 9.34 1.39 -0.29
CA THR A 96 10.54 1.25 -1.14
C THR A 96 10.37 2.01 -2.45
N TRP A 97 9.15 2.03 -2.99
CA TRP A 97 8.84 2.71 -4.23
C TRP A 97 8.81 4.24 -4.07
N GLU A 98 8.23 4.74 -2.98
CA GLU A 98 8.27 6.13 -2.56
C GLU A 98 9.70 6.62 -2.36
N ASN A 99 10.48 5.88 -1.57
CA ASN A 99 11.87 6.19 -1.30
C ASN A 99 12.68 6.25 -2.59
N ARG A 100 12.45 5.32 -3.54
CA ARG A 100 13.09 5.33 -4.86
C ARG A 100 12.72 6.57 -5.67
N TYR A 101 11.45 6.97 -5.67
CA TYR A 101 11.00 8.17 -6.37
C TYR A 101 11.62 9.44 -5.79
N LEU A 102 11.55 9.59 -4.46
CA LEU A 102 12.12 10.75 -3.75
C LEU A 102 13.64 10.79 -3.92
N SER A 103 14.33 9.65 -3.79
CA SER A 103 15.78 9.54 -3.99
C SER A 103 16.18 9.93 -5.42
N ARG A 104 15.41 9.51 -6.42
CA ARG A 104 15.66 9.92 -7.82
C ARG A 104 15.51 11.43 -7.99
N LYS A 105 14.51 12.04 -7.34
CA LYS A 105 14.31 13.49 -7.36
C LYS A 105 15.42 14.26 -6.63
N ALA A 106 15.84 13.79 -5.47
CA ALA A 106 16.97 14.33 -4.73
C ALA A 106 18.27 14.26 -5.54
N ARG A 107 18.56 13.12 -6.20
CA ARG A 107 19.72 12.98 -7.10
C ARG A 107 19.63 13.88 -8.32
N GLN A 108 18.44 14.12 -8.88
CA GLN A 108 18.25 15.09 -9.96
C GLN A 108 18.59 16.52 -9.51
N MET A 109 18.23 16.90 -8.29
CA MET A 109 18.64 18.20 -7.72
C MET A 109 20.15 18.29 -7.48
N ALA A 110 20.78 17.16 -7.13
CA ALA A 110 22.21 17.02 -7.00
C ALA A 110 22.90 16.61 -8.32
N GLY A 111 22.29 16.88 -9.48
CA GLY A 111 22.75 16.39 -10.78
C GLY A 111 24.13 16.89 -11.23
N PHE A 112 24.68 17.90 -10.55
CA PHE A 112 26.07 18.35 -10.73
C PHE A 112 27.09 17.37 -10.14
N LEU A 113 26.66 16.46 -9.26
CA LEU A 113 27.48 15.40 -8.70
C LEU A 113 27.32 14.11 -9.51
N LYS A 114 28.38 13.30 -9.58
CA LYS A 114 28.31 11.96 -10.18
C LYS A 114 27.35 11.07 -9.37
N SER A 115 26.29 10.58 -10.00
CA SER A 115 25.16 9.89 -9.34
C SER A 115 25.54 8.67 -8.49
N ASP A 116 26.58 7.96 -8.89
CA ASP A 116 26.89 6.63 -8.33
C ASP A 116 27.55 6.73 -6.95
N PHE A 117 28.14 7.88 -6.65
CA PHE A 117 28.87 8.15 -5.42
C PHE A 117 28.00 8.84 -4.34
N VAL A 118 26.81 9.32 -4.71
CA VAL A 118 25.95 10.12 -3.82
C VAL A 118 24.88 9.25 -3.17
N ARG A 119 24.91 9.18 -1.85
CA ARG A 119 23.85 8.59 -1.04
C ARG A 119 22.86 9.68 -0.62
N VAL A 120 21.59 9.30 -0.49
CA VAL A 120 20.49 10.19 -0.10
C VAL A 120 19.83 9.60 1.13
N CYS A 121 19.60 10.43 2.14
CA CYS A 121 18.81 10.10 3.31
C CYS A 121 17.77 11.20 3.55
N PHE A 122 16.63 10.83 4.13
CA PHE A 122 15.52 11.75 4.41
C PHE A 122 15.42 11.97 5.91
N ALA A 123 15.06 13.19 6.33
CA ALA A 123 14.85 13.49 7.75
C ALA A 123 13.51 12.99 8.29
N ASP A 124 12.52 12.73 7.43
CA ASP A 124 11.24 12.18 7.87
C ASP A 124 11.47 10.73 8.32
N PRO A 125 11.13 10.36 9.58
CA PRO A 125 11.26 9.01 10.11
C PRO A 125 10.54 7.95 9.25
N ARG A 126 9.53 8.36 8.48
CA ARG A 126 8.84 7.50 7.52
C ARG A 126 9.72 6.97 6.40
N TYR A 127 10.94 7.46 6.23
CA TYR A 127 11.88 7.08 5.18
C TYR A 127 13.24 6.59 5.72
N SER A 128 13.34 6.31 7.03
CA SER A 128 14.60 5.96 7.70
C SER A 128 14.76 4.47 8.05
N TRP A 129 14.18 3.55 7.26
CA TRP A 129 14.18 2.11 7.59
C TRP A 129 15.59 1.49 7.65
N SER A 130 16.55 1.95 6.83
CA SER A 130 17.89 1.35 6.74
C SER A 130 18.87 1.77 7.86
N GLY A 131 18.35 2.24 8.99
CA GLY A 131 19.15 2.82 10.06
C GLY A 131 19.22 4.34 9.97
N ARG A 132 19.35 4.97 11.14
CA ARG A 132 19.37 6.43 11.30
C ARG A 132 20.77 6.91 11.65
N TYR A 133 21.22 7.96 10.97
CA TYR A 133 22.39 8.70 11.40
C TYR A 133 21.98 9.61 12.55
N VAL A 134 22.64 9.46 13.70
CA VAL A 134 22.39 10.27 14.92
C VAL A 134 22.50 11.77 14.62
N ALA A 135 23.38 12.13 13.70
CA ALA A 135 23.57 13.50 13.24
C ALA A 135 22.35 14.15 12.57
N ILE A 136 21.45 13.37 11.97
CA ILE A 136 20.34 13.91 11.18
C ILE A 136 19.14 14.18 12.11
N PRO A 137 18.64 15.43 12.20
CA PRO A 137 17.48 15.76 13.00
C PRO A 137 16.21 15.11 12.43
N GLU A 138 15.28 14.73 13.30
CA GLU A 138 13.97 14.22 12.88
C GLU A 138 13.04 15.37 12.54
N ASN A 139 12.86 15.59 11.24
CA ASN A 139 11.95 16.60 10.73
C ASN A 139 10.91 15.91 9.84
N ARG A 140 9.66 15.89 10.32
CA ARG A 140 8.52 15.43 9.51
C ARG A 140 8.28 16.38 8.35
N ASP A 141 7.79 15.82 7.24
CA ASP A 141 7.40 16.61 6.07
C ASP A 141 6.40 17.71 6.44
N LYS A 142 6.69 18.95 6.03
CA LYS A 142 5.84 20.12 6.29
C LYS A 142 4.93 20.40 5.09
N VAL A 143 3.65 20.67 5.34
CA VAL A 143 2.73 21.14 4.30
C VAL A 143 3.03 22.62 4.04
N VAL A 144 3.42 22.97 2.82
CA VAL A 144 3.82 24.35 2.45
C VAL A 144 2.72 25.10 1.71
N PHE A 145 1.91 24.35 0.96
CA PHE A 145 0.80 24.85 0.17
C PHE A 145 -0.25 23.73 0.14
N PRO A 146 -1.55 24.03 -0.07
CA PRO A 146 -2.54 22.98 -0.31
C PRO A 146 -2.01 21.95 -1.31
N PHE A 147 -2.02 20.68 -0.90
CA PHE A 147 -1.53 19.56 -1.70
C PHE A 147 -0.04 19.57 -2.07
N ARG A 148 0.81 20.37 -1.42
CA ARG A 148 2.28 20.30 -1.55
C ARG A 148 2.96 20.12 -0.20
N ARG A 149 3.92 19.19 -0.15
CA ARG A 149 4.79 18.97 1.01
C ARG A 149 6.22 19.32 0.69
N LYS A 150 6.93 19.81 1.70
CA LYS A 150 8.38 20.02 1.73
C LYS A 150 9.00 18.89 2.55
N CYS A 151 9.79 18.08 1.87
CA CYS A 151 10.60 17.02 2.44
C CYS A 151 12.03 17.52 2.60
N GLU A 152 12.60 17.29 3.77
CA GLU A 152 14.00 17.59 4.04
C GLU A 152 14.83 16.35 3.78
N PHE A 153 15.89 16.50 2.99
CA PHE A 153 16.79 15.41 2.66
C PHE A 153 18.24 15.86 2.75
N TYR A 154 19.10 14.88 2.91
CA TYR A 154 20.52 15.02 3.11
C TYR A 154 21.25 14.15 2.10
N ILE A 155 22.36 14.66 1.60
CA ILE A 155 23.27 13.90 0.76
C ILE A 155 24.63 13.79 1.42
N TYR A 156 25.29 12.66 1.17
CA TYR A 156 26.60 12.35 1.71
C TYR A 156 27.35 11.43 0.73
N PRO A 157 28.70 11.47 0.74
CA PRO A 157 29.48 10.60 -0.12
C PRO A 157 29.35 9.14 0.38
N ALA A 158 29.37 8.19 -0.54
CA ALA A 158 29.53 6.78 -0.18
C ALA A 158 30.86 6.58 0.59
N ASN A 159 30.82 5.83 1.69
CA ASN A 159 31.98 5.64 2.57
C ASN A 159 33.12 4.87 1.86
N ASP A 160 34.34 5.10 2.33
CA ASP A 160 35.61 4.52 1.84
C ASP A 160 35.61 2.96 1.79
N ARG A 161 34.80 2.33 2.65
CA ARG A 161 34.60 0.85 2.65
C ARG A 161 34.02 0.30 1.34
N GLU A 162 33.48 1.16 0.48
CA GLU A 162 32.96 0.80 -0.86
C GLU A 162 34.02 0.96 -1.98
N GLY A 163 35.29 1.23 -1.63
CA GLY A 163 36.42 1.28 -2.57
C GLY A 163 36.56 2.61 -3.33
N HIS A 164 35.98 3.69 -2.80
CA HIS A 164 36.06 5.02 -3.41
C HIS A 164 37.32 5.76 -2.97
N LYS A 165 38.09 6.27 -3.93
CA LYS A 165 39.33 7.01 -3.65
C LYS A 165 39.04 8.29 -2.83
N GLU A 166 39.88 8.59 -1.86
CA GLU A 166 39.84 9.82 -1.04
C GLU A 166 39.72 11.10 -1.89
N GLU A 167 40.32 11.11 -3.09
CA GLU A 167 40.19 12.18 -4.09
C GLU A 167 38.74 12.46 -4.49
N GLN A 168 37.88 11.43 -4.58
CA GLN A 168 36.45 11.59 -4.92
C GLN A 168 35.68 12.23 -3.76
N ILE A 169 36.03 11.88 -2.51
CA ILE A 169 35.45 12.50 -1.32
C ILE A 169 35.84 13.99 -1.26
N LYS A 170 37.12 14.30 -1.47
CA LYS A 170 37.62 15.69 -1.54
C LYS A 170 36.92 16.49 -2.64
N LYS A 171 36.80 15.90 -3.83
CA LYS A 171 36.08 16.53 -4.94
C LYS A 171 34.61 16.77 -4.61
N PHE A 172 33.92 15.78 -4.03
CA PHE A 172 32.53 15.93 -3.59
C PHE A 172 32.36 17.12 -2.63
N HIS A 173 33.24 17.26 -1.63
CA HIS A 173 33.19 18.39 -0.71
C HIS A 173 33.50 19.73 -1.40
N SER A 174 34.41 19.75 -2.36
CA SER A 174 34.70 20.95 -3.16
C SER A 174 33.51 21.38 -4.02
N ASP A 175 32.89 20.42 -4.73
CA ASP A 175 31.71 20.65 -5.56
C ASP A 175 30.52 21.12 -4.69
N MET A 176 30.38 20.57 -3.49
CA MET A 176 29.33 20.96 -2.55
C MET A 176 29.55 22.33 -1.90
N ALA A 177 30.80 22.72 -1.61
CA ALA A 177 31.12 24.06 -1.13
C ALA A 177 30.71 25.13 -2.16
N GLN A 178 30.90 24.87 -3.45
CA GLN A 178 30.41 25.75 -4.52
C GLN A 178 28.87 25.80 -4.56
N ALA A 179 28.23 24.66 -4.31
CA ALA A 179 26.77 24.52 -4.30
C ALA A 179 26.09 25.14 -3.07
N GLU A 180 26.81 25.58 -2.03
CA GLU A 180 26.22 26.30 -0.89
C GLU A 180 25.47 27.57 -1.36
N SER A 181 26.00 28.24 -2.39
CA SER A 181 25.34 29.37 -3.06
C SER A 181 23.98 29.02 -3.68
N ALA A 182 23.77 27.74 -4.03
CA ALA A 182 22.52 27.22 -4.59
C ALA A 182 21.52 26.74 -3.51
N GLY A 183 21.77 27.07 -2.23
CA GLY A 183 20.87 26.77 -1.11
C GLY A 183 21.10 25.43 -0.42
N TRP A 184 22.24 24.78 -0.68
CA TRP A 184 22.68 23.60 0.10
C TRP A 184 23.27 24.06 1.43
N ILE A 185 22.93 23.36 2.51
CA ILE A 185 23.39 23.71 3.85
C ILE A 185 24.22 22.57 4.43
N ALA A 186 25.50 22.83 4.67
CA ALA A 186 26.39 21.87 5.34
C ALA A 186 25.92 21.58 6.77
N LEU A 187 25.87 20.30 7.12
CA LEU A 187 25.61 19.81 8.47
C LEU A 187 26.89 19.13 8.99
N ARG A 188 27.49 19.75 10.02
CA ARG A 188 28.69 19.24 10.69
C ARG A 188 28.27 18.35 11.86
N THR A 189 28.97 17.24 12.01
CA THR A 189 28.75 16.24 13.07
C THR A 189 29.70 16.42 14.25
N SER A 190 30.83 17.09 14.02
CA SER A 190 31.82 17.47 15.01
C SER A 190 31.88 18.99 15.10
N ASP A 191 32.16 19.51 16.29
CA ASP A 191 32.46 20.93 16.53
C ASP A 191 33.82 21.33 15.93
N ASP A 192 34.66 20.36 15.56
CA ASP A 192 35.93 20.65 14.92
C ASP A 192 35.74 21.15 13.48
N SER A 193 36.13 22.42 13.27
CA SER A 193 36.14 23.08 11.98
C SER A 193 37.11 22.47 10.95
N SER A 194 38.07 21.65 11.39
CA SER A 194 39.07 21.02 10.54
C SER A 194 38.50 19.87 9.70
N HIS A 195 37.39 19.27 10.13
CA HIS A 195 36.76 18.17 9.43
C HIS A 195 35.68 18.64 8.44
N PRO A 196 35.65 18.07 7.22
CA PRO A 196 34.60 18.41 6.25
C PRO A 196 33.22 18.01 6.79
N PRO A 197 32.16 18.74 6.43
CA PRO A 197 30.81 18.40 6.85
C PRO A 197 30.41 17.03 6.29
N SER A 198 29.84 16.20 7.15
CA SER A 198 29.48 14.82 6.80
C SER A 198 28.22 14.75 5.93
N PHE A 199 27.33 15.73 6.04
CA PHE A 199 26.07 15.77 5.31
C PHE A 199 25.79 17.16 4.74
N TYR A 200 25.07 17.20 3.63
CA TYR A 200 24.57 18.45 3.05
C TYR A 200 23.06 18.38 2.87
N ARG A 201 22.37 19.34 3.46
CA ARG A 201 20.92 19.43 3.51
C ARG A 201 20.37 20.20 2.33
N ASN A 202 19.24 19.74 1.80
CA ASN A 202 18.36 20.52 0.92
C ASN A 202 16.90 20.10 1.11
N TYR A 203 16.00 20.74 0.38
CA TYR A 203 14.57 20.53 0.47
C TYR A 203 13.97 20.17 -0.89
N LEU A 204 13.17 19.11 -0.91
CA LEU A 204 12.38 18.71 -2.05
C LEU A 204 10.92 19.10 -1.83
N THR A 205 10.26 19.65 -2.84
CA THR A 205 8.80 19.80 -2.82
C THR A 205 8.13 18.75 -3.69
N TYR A 206 7.05 18.16 -3.20
CA TYR A 206 6.27 17.17 -3.93
C TYR A 206 4.76 17.36 -3.74
N SER A 207 3.97 16.93 -4.74
CA SER A 207 2.51 16.99 -4.71
C SER A 207 1.94 15.81 -3.93
N ILE A 208 1.11 16.10 -2.91
CA ILE A 208 0.40 15.10 -2.10
C ILE A 208 -0.54 14.27 -2.98
N ILE A 209 -1.27 14.92 -3.92
CA ILE A 209 -2.22 14.24 -4.80
C ILE A 209 -1.50 13.21 -5.66
N ARG A 210 -0.41 13.61 -6.34
CA ARG A 210 0.38 12.70 -7.17
C ARG A 210 0.92 11.52 -6.36
N PHE A 211 1.35 11.78 -5.13
CA PHE A 211 1.87 10.76 -4.23
C PHE A 211 0.78 9.79 -3.74
N ASN A 212 -0.42 10.28 -3.43
CA ASN A 212 -1.56 9.45 -3.07
C ASN A 212 -2.05 8.60 -4.25
N ILE A 213 -2.10 9.16 -5.46
CA ILE A 213 -2.41 8.40 -6.68
C ILE A 213 -1.37 7.30 -6.89
N MET A 214 -0.08 7.64 -6.74
CA MET A 214 1.02 6.70 -6.82
C MET A 214 0.84 5.56 -5.78
N ARG A 215 0.54 5.87 -4.51
CA ARG A 215 0.24 4.86 -3.47
C ARG A 215 -0.92 3.97 -3.84
N LEU A 216 -2.02 4.54 -4.33
CA LEU A 216 -3.21 3.79 -4.73
C LEU A 216 -2.88 2.83 -5.89
N VAL A 217 -2.26 3.34 -6.95
CA VAL A 217 -1.87 2.52 -8.12
C VAL A 217 -0.85 1.43 -7.73
N GLY A 218 0.14 1.77 -6.89
CA GLY A 218 1.13 0.81 -6.39
C GLY A 218 0.50 -0.29 -5.54
N GLY A 219 -0.40 0.07 -4.63
CA GLY A 219 -1.14 -0.86 -3.78
C GLY A 219 -2.03 -1.78 -4.60
N CYS A 220 -2.80 -1.23 -5.55
CA CYS A 220 -3.63 -2.02 -6.47
C CYS A 220 -2.79 -2.98 -7.31
N ARG A 221 -1.66 -2.52 -7.88
CA ARG A 221 -0.75 -3.39 -8.66
C ARG A 221 -0.21 -4.53 -7.82
N TYR A 222 0.24 -4.24 -6.59
CA TYR A 222 0.75 -5.27 -5.69
C TYR A 222 -0.34 -6.29 -5.30
N MET A 223 -1.54 -5.81 -4.97
CA MET A 223 -2.68 -6.69 -4.65
C MET A 223 -3.06 -7.62 -5.80
N LEU A 224 -3.00 -7.12 -7.05
CA LEU A 224 -3.28 -7.90 -8.25
C LEU A 224 -2.17 -8.89 -8.59
N SER A 225 -0.90 -8.54 -8.38
CA SER A 225 0.23 -9.43 -8.68
C SER A 225 0.39 -10.59 -7.70
N GLU A 226 0.05 -10.37 -6.42
CA GLU A 226 0.25 -11.35 -5.34
C GLU A 226 -1.01 -12.22 -5.05
N SER A 227 -2.02 -12.23 -5.93
CA SER A 227 -3.31 -12.92 -5.75
C SER A 227 -4.14 -12.51 -4.52
N TYR A 228 -3.65 -11.57 -3.69
CA TYR A 228 -4.40 -11.04 -2.56
C TYR A 228 -5.76 -10.48 -2.96
N PHE A 229 -5.83 -9.85 -4.14
CA PHE A 229 -7.09 -9.34 -4.65
C PHE A 229 -8.12 -10.45 -4.84
N THR A 230 -7.75 -11.54 -5.54
CA THR A 230 -8.68 -12.63 -5.84
C THR A 230 -9.11 -13.39 -4.58
N ASP A 231 -8.23 -13.50 -3.60
CA ASP A 231 -8.48 -14.32 -2.41
C ASP A 231 -9.26 -13.60 -1.33
N TYR A 232 -9.03 -12.30 -1.16
CA TYR A 232 -9.59 -11.52 -0.06
C TYR A 232 -10.57 -10.42 -0.49
N GLN A 233 -10.28 -9.70 -1.58
CA GLN A 233 -11.05 -8.50 -1.94
C GLN A 233 -12.19 -8.81 -2.91
N LEU A 234 -11.98 -9.76 -3.82
CA LEU A 234 -12.95 -10.15 -4.83
C LEU A 234 -14.31 -10.57 -4.23
N PRO A 235 -14.40 -11.35 -3.14
CA PRO A 235 -15.69 -11.72 -2.56
C PRO A 235 -16.49 -10.52 -2.05
N PHE A 236 -15.84 -9.50 -1.48
CA PHE A 236 -16.49 -8.26 -1.06
C PHE A 236 -17.02 -7.46 -2.26
N ILE A 237 -16.22 -7.34 -3.32
CA ILE A 237 -16.64 -6.62 -4.53
C ILE A 237 -17.87 -7.30 -5.16
N ILE A 238 -17.85 -8.63 -5.26
CA ILE A 238 -18.97 -9.40 -5.79
C ILE A 238 -20.21 -9.25 -4.89
N ALA A 239 -20.05 -9.29 -3.57
CA ALA A 239 -21.15 -9.08 -2.63
C ALA A 239 -21.75 -7.66 -2.74
N ILE A 240 -20.92 -6.61 -2.87
CA ILE A 240 -21.39 -5.24 -3.06
C ILE A 240 -22.13 -5.10 -4.39
N ALA A 241 -21.57 -5.62 -5.48
CA ALA A 241 -22.22 -5.59 -6.79
C ALA A 241 -23.56 -6.35 -6.76
N SER A 242 -23.59 -7.51 -6.13
CA SER A 242 -24.79 -8.31 -5.89
C SER A 242 -25.88 -7.52 -5.15
N ALA A 243 -25.51 -6.85 -4.06
CA ALA A 243 -26.43 -6.01 -3.30
C ALA A 243 -26.97 -4.85 -4.16
N LEU A 244 -26.12 -4.13 -4.89
CA LEU A 244 -26.52 -3.02 -5.76
C LEU A 244 -27.50 -3.46 -6.86
N ILE A 245 -27.20 -4.58 -7.53
CA ILE A 245 -28.06 -5.15 -8.58
C ILE A 245 -29.41 -5.56 -8.00
N THR A 246 -29.41 -6.21 -6.83
CA THR A 246 -30.63 -6.65 -6.16
C THR A 246 -31.48 -5.46 -5.72
N THR A 247 -30.87 -4.43 -5.14
CA THR A 247 -31.56 -3.18 -4.76
C THR A 247 -32.16 -2.51 -5.98
N TYR A 248 -31.41 -2.41 -7.09
CA TYR A 248 -31.91 -1.87 -8.35
C TYR A 248 -33.12 -2.65 -8.88
N ALA A 249 -33.07 -3.99 -8.85
CA ALA A 249 -34.17 -4.84 -9.29
C ALA A 249 -35.43 -4.75 -8.41
N VAL A 250 -35.31 -4.34 -7.15
CA VAL A 250 -36.47 -4.14 -6.25
C VAL A 250 -37.17 -2.81 -6.51
N PHE A 251 -36.46 -1.79 -7.01
CA PHE A 251 -37.00 -0.44 -7.22
C PHE A 251 -37.58 -0.19 -8.61
N ILE A 252 -37.47 -1.14 -9.53
CA ILE A 252 -37.99 -1.08 -10.92
C ILE A 252 -39.17 -2.01 -11.06
#